data_AF-A0A1B0PY69-F1
#
_entry.id   AF-A0A1B0PY69-F1
#
_cell.length_a   1.000
_cell.length_b   1.000
_cell.length_c   1.000
_cell.angle_alpha   90.00
_cell.angle_beta   90.00
_cell.angle_gamma   90.00
#
_symmetry.space_group_name_H-M   'P 1'
#
loop_
_entity.id
_entity.type
_entity.pdbx_description
1 polymer ?
#
loop_
_entity_poly.entity_id
_entity_poly.type
_entity_poly.pdbx_seq_one_letter_code
_entity_poly.pdbx_strand_id
1 'polypeptide(L)' 'MTVPKKRLSSSKKRIRKKIWKGKGHWAALKAFSLGKSLSTGNSKSFFRFFSMPTDNKKTKKS' A
#
# COMPACT_ATOMS: atom_id res chain seq x y z
N MET A 1 -11.56 27.67 -26.12
CA MET A 1 -11.79 26.74 -24.98
C MET A 1 -13.29 26.55 -24.79
N THR A 2 -13.75 25.34 -24.49
CA THR A 2 -15.18 25.08 -24.27
C THR A 2 -15.58 25.46 -22.85
N VAL A 3 -16.59 26.31 -22.72
CA VAL A 3 -17.14 26.76 -21.44
C VAL A 3 -18.36 25.90 -21.07
N PRO A 4 -18.45 25.39 -19.83
CA PRO A 4 -19.62 24.62 -19.41
C PRO A 4 -20.87 25.50 -19.40
N LYS A 5 -21.87 25.12 -20.19
CA LYS A 5 -23.12 25.90 -20.35
C LYS A 5 -23.97 25.94 -19.08
N LYS A 6 -23.89 24.92 -18.22
CA LYS A 6 -24.66 24.80 -16.98
C LYS A 6 -23.81 24.20 -15.87
N ARG A 7 -24.10 24.60 -14.62
CA ARG A 7 -23.48 23.99 -13.45
C ARG A 7 -23.92 22.54 -13.30
N LEU A 8 -22.98 21.71 -12.86
CA LEU A 8 -23.25 20.32 -12.56
C LEU A 8 -24.12 20.20 -11.28
N SER A 9 -25.08 19.27 -11.27
CA SER A 9 -25.88 19.01 -10.06
C SER A 9 -25.00 18.50 -8.90
N SER A 10 -25.47 18.73 -7.68
CA SER A 10 -24.77 18.31 -6.45
C SER A 10 -24.51 16.80 -6.42
N SER A 11 -25.50 16.00 -6.80
CA SER A 11 -25.39 14.54 -6.89
C SER A 11 -24.30 14.10 -7.87
N LYS A 12 -24.34 14.60 -9.12
CA LYS A 12 -23.33 14.27 -10.15
C LYS A 12 -21.92 14.70 -9.74
N LYS A 13 -21.78 15.77 -8.94
CA LYS A 13 -20.50 16.22 -8.38
C LYS A 13 -19.99 15.26 -7.32
N ARG A 14 -20.86 14.81 -6.41
CA ARG A 14 -20.51 13.86 -5.33
C ARG A 14 -20.10 12.50 -5.89
N ILE A 15 -20.76 11.98 -6.92
CA ILE A 15 -20.42 10.70 -7.57
C ILE A 15 -18.97 10.73 -8.10
N ARG A 16 -18.60 11.77 -8.85
CA ARG A 16 -17.21 11.93 -9.35
C ARG A 16 -16.18 11.97 -8.23
N LYS A 17 -16.47 12.71 -7.15
CA LYS A 17 -15.59 12.75 -5.96
C LYS A 17 -15.50 11.40 -5.26
N LYS A 18 -16.60 10.64 -5.18
CA LYS A 18 -16.62 9.29 -4.58
C LYS A 18 -15.75 8.32 -5.36
N ILE A 19 -15.77 8.37 -6.70
CA ILE A 19 -14.90 7.54 -7.56
C ILE A 19 -13.42 7.85 -7.27
N TRP A 20 -13.05 9.13 -7.18
CA TRP A 20 -11.67 9.51 -6.85
C TRP A 20 -11.25 9.05 -5.45
N LYS A 21 -12.10 9.24 -4.44
CA LYS A 21 -11.87 8.78 -3.06
C LYS A 21 -11.83 7.24 -2.94
N GLY A 22 -12.60 6.53 -3.75
CA GLY A 22 -12.67 5.06 -3.76
C GLY A 22 -11.33 4.40 -4.12
N LYS A 23 -10.44 5.09 -4.83
CA LYS A 23 -9.08 4.59 -5.12
C LYS A 23 -8.23 4.42 -3.85
N GLY A 24 -8.43 5.28 -2.85
CA GLY A 24 -7.72 5.20 -1.58
C GLY A 24 -8.08 3.96 -0.76
N HIS A 25 -9.32 3.49 -0.87
CA HIS A 25 -9.76 2.27 -0.18
C HIS A 25 -8.96 1.04 -0.62
N TRP A 26 -8.75 0.87 -1.93
CA TRP A 26 -7.93 -0.22 -2.45
C TRP A 26 -6.46 -0.13 -2.02
N ALA A 27 -5.91 1.09 -1.94
CA ALA A 27 -4.57 1.30 -1.44
C ALA A 27 -4.45 0.93 0.05
N ALA A 28 -5.45 1.30 0.87
CA ALA A 28 -5.49 0.96 2.28
C ALA A 28 -5.59 -0.56 2.52
N LEU A 29 -6.41 -1.27 1.74
CA LEU A 29 -6.52 -2.74 1.83
C LEU A 29 -5.19 -3.43 1.53
N LYS A 30 -4.50 -2.99 0.46
CA LYS A 30 -3.18 -3.51 0.09
C LYS A 30 -2.13 -3.22 1.18
N ALA A 31 -2.13 -1.99 1.71
CA ALA A 31 -1.22 -1.59 2.78
C ALA A 31 -1.47 -2.37 4.09
N PHE A 32 -2.73 -2.61 4.44
CA PHE A 32 -3.08 -3.39 5.63
C PHE A 32 -2.63 -4.85 5.50
N SER A 33 -2.92 -5.50 4.37
CA SER A 33 -2.45 -6.86 4.07
C SER A 33 -0.92 -6.95 4.14
N LEU A 34 -0.23 -5.95 3.58
CA LEU A 34 1.22 -5.85 3.61
C LEU A 34 1.75 -5.69 5.05
N GLY A 35 1.16 -4.81 5.86
CA GLY A 35 1.55 -4.62 7.26
C GLY A 35 1.46 -5.91 8.08
N LYS A 36 0.37 -6.67 7.93
CA LYS A 36 0.20 -7.96 8.61
C LYS A 36 1.26 -8.99 8.19
N SER A 37 1.65 -8.99 6.91
CA SER A 37 2.71 -9.86 6.38
C SER A 37 4.10 -9.47 6.91
N LEU A 38 4.35 -8.18 7.15
CA LEU A 38 5.59 -7.70 7.76
C LEU A 38 5.66 -8.01 9.25
N SER A 39 4.57 -7.82 10.00
CA SER A 39 4.54 -8.06 11.45
C SER A 39 4.79 -9.51 11.86
N THR A 40 4.53 -10.47 10.96
CA THR A 40 4.69 -11.90 11.25
C THR A 40 6.12 -12.40 11.08
N GLY A 41 7.07 -11.60 10.55
CA GLY A 41 8.51 -11.94 10.46
C GLY A 41 8.88 -13.14 9.58
N ASN A 42 7.90 -13.91 9.11
CA ASN A 42 8.10 -15.15 8.35
C ASN A 42 8.20 -14.93 6.83
N SER A 43 7.93 -13.72 6.35
CA SER A 43 7.93 -13.35 4.93
C SER A 43 9.35 -13.08 4.41
N LYS A 44 10.07 -14.16 4.05
CA LYS A 44 11.44 -14.12 3.49
C LYS A 44 11.61 -13.27 2.21
N SER A 45 10.54 -12.90 1.52
CA SER A 45 10.59 -12.08 0.30
C SER A 45 10.59 -10.58 0.58
N PHE A 46 9.86 -10.11 1.60
CA PHE A 46 9.76 -8.69 1.94
C PHE A 46 10.88 -8.20 2.86
N PHE A 47 11.41 -9.06 3.72
CA PHE A 47 12.42 -8.68 4.71
C PHE A 47 13.86 -8.57 4.15
N ARG A 48 14.07 -9.05 2.92
CA ARG A 48 15.41 -9.24 2.32
C ARG A 48 16.21 -7.94 2.09
N PHE A 49 15.56 -6.78 2.21
CA PHE A 49 16.19 -5.47 2.03
C PHE A 49 16.75 -4.89 3.34
N PHE A 50 16.29 -5.33 4.51
CA PHE A 50 16.78 -4.86 5.82
C PHE A 50 17.81 -5.81 6.45
N SER A 51 17.95 -7.04 5.95
CA SER A 51 19.01 -7.95 6.39
C SER A 51 20.31 -7.61 5.67
N MET A 52 21.26 -6.98 6.36
CA MET A 52 22.68 -7.11 6.00
C MET A 52 23.01 -8.61 5.87
N PRO A 53 23.87 -9.02 4.93
CA PRO A 53 24.31 -10.41 4.83
C PRO A 53 25.03 -10.77 6.14
N THR A 54 24.35 -11.47 7.05
CA THR A 54 25.02 -12.07 8.19
C THR A 54 25.71 -13.33 7.67
N ASP A 55 26.97 -13.17 7.29
CA ASP A 55 27.85 -14.29 6.98
C ASP A 55 27.92 -15.22 8.18
N ASN A 56 27.49 -16.45 7.92
CA ASN A 56 27.50 -17.58 8.81
C ASN A 56 28.96 -18.03 9.07
N LYS A 57 29.60 -17.57 10.15
CA LYS A 57 30.85 -18.16 10.67
C LYS A 57 31.01 -17.98 12.19
N LYS A 58 30.85 -19.08 12.93
CA LYS A 58 31.72 -19.52 14.05
C LYS A 58 31.18 -20.86 14.57
N THR A 59 31.63 -21.99 14.03
CA THR A 59 32.80 -22.78 14.49
C THR A 59 32.78 -23.12 15.98
N LYS A 60 32.59 -24.43 16.25
CA LYS A 60 33.09 -25.23 17.37
C LYS A 60 33.93 -24.47 18.42
N LYS A 61 33.50 -24.48 19.69
CA LYS A 61 34.39 -24.84 20.81
C LYS A 61 33.63 -24.96 22.14
N SER A 62 34.04 -26.01 22.85
CA SER A 62 33.73 -26.49 24.20
C SER A 62 32.38 -27.15 24.43
#